data_AF-A0A9P0YI66-F1
#
_entry.id   AF-A0A9P0YI66-F1
#
_cell.length_a   1.000
_cell.length_b   1.000
_cell.length_c   1.000
_cell.angle_alpha   90.00
_cell.angle_beta   90.00
_cell.angle_gamma   90.00
#
_symmetry.space_group_name_H-M   'P 1'
#
loop_
_entity.id
_entity.type
_entity.pdbx_description
1 polymer ?
#
loop_
_entity_poly.entity_id
_entity_poly.type
_entity_poly.pdbx_seq_one_letter_code
_entity_poly.pdbx_strand_id
1 'polypeptide(L)'
;MLESERLSFIRRNQTKLRVDKYNNLNRSMADSQCQAFEKGRRIMLPSTFVGSRRYMDQLYFDGMAICGYVGFPDLFITFTCNPMWPEIQRILGPINLRPHDRPDIVSKVFKIKLDELIIDLRKRELFGKVVACKLQFTHKMCLHFFDVQYIFILYSFSNTI
;
A
#
# COMPACT_ATOMS: atom_id res chain seq x y z
N MET A 1 0.68 18.55 -11.48
CA MET A 1 1.01 17.44 -10.56
C MET A 1 1.09 16.15 -11.36
N LEU A 2 2.05 15.27 -11.08
CA LEU A 2 2.22 14.02 -11.84
C LEU A 2 0.98 13.11 -11.75
N GLU A 3 0.34 13.02 -10.59
CA GLU A 3 -0.83 12.15 -10.37
C GLU A 3 -2.09 12.63 -11.10
N SER A 4 -2.29 13.95 -11.25
CA SER A 4 -3.42 14.48 -12.02
C SER A 4 -3.29 14.17 -13.51
N GLU A 5 -2.06 14.17 -14.04
CA GLU A 5 -1.76 13.74 -15.41
C GLU A 5 -2.00 12.24 -15.59
N ARG A 6 -1.59 11.41 -14.61
CA ARG A 6 -1.85 9.96 -14.63
C ARG A 6 -3.34 9.65 -14.63
N LEU A 7 -4.13 10.31 -13.79
CA LEU A 7 -5.58 10.16 -13.77
C LEU A 7 -6.23 10.64 -15.07
N SER A 8 -5.74 11.75 -15.64
CA SER A 8 -6.19 12.26 -16.93
C SER A 8 -5.88 11.29 -18.07
N PHE A 9 -4.70 10.67 -18.06
CA PHE A 9 -4.31 9.64 -19.01
C PHE A 9 -5.20 8.40 -18.90
N ILE A 10 -5.43 7.90 -17.68
CA ILE A 10 -6.31 6.75 -17.44
C ILE A 10 -7.73 7.03 -17.90
N ARG A 11 -8.24 8.25 -17.65
CA ARG A 11 -9.56 8.70 -18.10
C ARG A 11 -9.69 8.70 -19.63
N ARG A 12 -8.69 9.19 -20.35
CA ARG A 12 -8.69 9.29 -21.82
C ARG A 12 -8.43 7.95 -22.52
N ASN A 13 -7.68 7.04 -21.89
CA ASN A 13 -7.25 5.78 -22.51
C ASN A 13 -7.99 4.52 -22.01
N GLN A 14 -9.21 4.65 -21.48
CA GLN A 14 -9.99 3.50 -20.96
C GLN A 14 -10.15 2.36 -21.99
N THR A 15 -10.37 2.66 -23.27
CA THR A 15 -10.53 1.65 -24.33
C THR A 15 -9.27 0.81 -24.54
N LYS A 16 -8.08 1.41 -24.42
CA LYS A 16 -6.79 0.72 -24.51
C LYS A 16 -6.50 -0.14 -23.28
N LEU A 17 -7.06 0.21 -22.12
CA LEU A 17 -6.78 -0.42 -20.83
C LEU A 17 -7.52 -1.76 -20.59
N ARG A 18 -7.98 -2.44 -21.65
CA ARG A 18 -8.81 -3.68 -21.58
C ARG A 18 -9.98 -3.56 -20.60
N VAL A 19 -10.50 -2.34 -20.43
CA VAL A 19 -11.59 -2.01 -19.51
C VAL A 19 -12.88 -2.73 -19.92
N ASP A 20 -13.03 -3.00 -21.22
CA ASP A 20 -14.20 -3.65 -21.80
C ASP A 20 -14.42 -5.08 -21.32
N LYS A 21 -13.34 -5.85 -21.05
CA LYS A 21 -13.44 -7.20 -20.46
C LYS A 21 -14.13 -7.15 -19.10
N TYR A 22 -13.89 -6.09 -18.33
CA TYR A 22 -14.48 -5.90 -17.02
C TYR A 22 -15.88 -5.28 -17.08
N ASN A 23 -16.18 -4.44 -18.09
CA ASN A 23 -17.54 -3.96 -18.33
C ASN A 23 -18.49 -5.15 -18.58
N ASN A 24 -18.04 -6.15 -19.34
CA ASN A 24 -18.82 -7.35 -19.61
C ASN A 24 -19.07 -8.20 -18.36
N LEU A 25 -18.07 -8.37 -17.49
CA LEU A 25 -18.22 -9.08 -16.20
C LEU A 25 -19.11 -8.32 -15.20
N ASN A 26 -19.10 -6.99 -15.23
CA ASN A 26 -19.95 -6.17 -14.36
C ASN A 26 -21.38 -6.01 -14.90
N ARG A 27 -21.61 -6.14 -16.22
CA ARG A 27 -22.96 -6.08 -16.81
C ARG A 27 -23.85 -7.20 -16.28
N SER A 28 -23.32 -8.42 -16.13
CA SER A 28 -24.04 -9.54 -15.50
C SER A 28 -24.39 -9.32 -14.02
N MET A 29 -23.77 -8.32 -13.35
CA MET A 29 -24.12 -7.92 -11.98
C MET A 29 -24.96 -6.64 -11.92
N ALA A 30 -25.18 -5.96 -13.05
CA ALA A 30 -25.74 -4.61 -13.12
C ALA A 30 -27.05 -4.53 -13.93
N ASP A 31 -27.75 -5.65 -14.13
CA ASP A 31 -29.09 -5.69 -14.76
C ASP A 31 -30.21 -5.04 -13.91
N SER A 32 -29.85 -4.26 -12.90
CA SER A 32 -30.80 -3.58 -12.01
C SER A 32 -30.60 -2.06 -11.91
N GLN A 33 -29.99 -1.40 -12.90
CA GLN A 33 -30.08 0.08 -13.00
C GLN A 33 -30.36 0.54 -14.43
N CYS A 34 -31.65 0.52 -14.76
CA CYS A 34 -32.27 1.40 -15.74
C CYS A 34 -31.94 2.87 -15.43
N GLN A 35 -31.72 3.64 -16.51
CA GLN A 35 -31.71 5.11 -16.58
C GLN A 35 -30.60 5.83 -15.81
N ALA A 36 -29.56 6.27 -16.53
CA ALA A 36 -28.62 7.26 -16.01
C ALA A 36 -28.01 8.09 -17.14
N PHE A 37 -28.79 9.00 -17.72
CA PHE A 37 -28.27 10.04 -18.63
C PHE A 37 -27.56 11.19 -17.88
N GLU A 38 -27.61 11.23 -16.53
CA GLU A 38 -27.01 12.29 -15.70
C GLU A 38 -25.84 11.87 -14.81
N LYS A 39 -25.48 10.58 -14.73
CA LYS A 39 -24.28 10.17 -13.95
C LYS A 39 -23.05 10.20 -14.85
N GLY A 40 -22.07 10.99 -14.46
CA GLY A 40 -20.75 11.06 -15.10
C GLY A 40 -20.17 9.67 -15.41
N ARG A 41 -19.45 9.59 -16.53
CA ARG A 41 -18.90 8.33 -17.05
C ARG A 41 -18.07 7.60 -15.98
N ARG A 42 -18.45 6.37 -15.65
CA ARG A 42 -17.69 5.52 -14.72
C ARG A 42 -16.30 5.23 -15.30
N ILE A 43 -15.25 5.66 -14.61
CA ILE A 43 -13.86 5.38 -14.96
C ILE A 43 -13.39 4.21 -14.10
N MET A 44 -12.86 3.16 -14.72
CA MET A 44 -12.25 2.05 -13.98
C MET A 44 -10.76 2.30 -13.83
N LEU A 45 -10.32 2.37 -12.57
CA LEU A 45 -8.90 2.45 -12.24
C LEU A 45 -8.27 1.06 -12.36
N PRO A 46 -7.10 0.94 -13.00
CA PRO A 46 -6.34 -0.31 -13.05
C PRO A 46 -5.76 -0.65 -11.67
N SER A 47 -5.41 -1.92 -11.44
CA SER A 47 -4.79 -2.36 -10.18
C SER A 47 -3.39 -1.77 -9.95
N THR A 48 -2.75 -1.25 -10.99
CA THR A 48 -1.50 -0.50 -10.88
C THR A 48 -1.65 0.85 -10.16
N PHE A 49 -2.88 1.37 -10.03
CA PHE A 49 -3.12 2.59 -9.28
C PHE A 49 -3.26 2.28 -7.79
N VAL A 50 -2.27 2.70 -7.00
CA VAL A 50 -2.23 2.53 -5.54
C VAL A 50 -3.45 3.19 -4.91
N GLY A 51 -4.15 2.46 -4.05
CA GLY A 51 -5.38 2.92 -3.40
C GLY A 51 -6.66 2.76 -4.23
N SER A 52 -6.57 2.28 -5.48
CA SER A 52 -7.78 1.88 -6.23
C SER A 52 -8.44 0.65 -5.59
N ARG A 53 -9.75 0.46 -5.84
CA ARG A 53 -10.46 -0.74 -5.40
C ARG A 53 -9.79 -2.02 -5.91
N ARG A 54 -9.35 -2.04 -7.16
CA ARG A 54 -8.67 -3.21 -7.76
C ARG A 54 -7.30 -3.46 -7.15
N TYR A 55 -6.58 -2.41 -6.77
CA TYR A 55 -5.35 -2.54 -6.02
C TYR A 55 -5.62 -3.24 -4.69
N MET A 56 -6.64 -2.80 -3.93
CA MET A 56 -7.02 -3.46 -2.67
C MET A 56 -7.45 -4.92 -2.87
N ASP A 57 -8.29 -5.20 -3.87
CA ASP A 57 -8.75 -6.57 -4.18
C ASP A 57 -7.55 -7.47 -4.53
N GLN A 58 -6.62 -6.99 -5.36
CA GLN A 58 -5.42 -7.74 -5.72
C GLN A 58 -4.56 -8.04 -4.49
N LEU A 59 -4.36 -7.07 -3.60
CA LEU A 59 -3.57 -7.27 -2.38
C LEU A 59 -4.19 -8.31 -1.45
N TYR A 60 -5.52 -8.30 -1.36
CA TYR A 60 -6.28 -9.31 -0.62
C TYR A 60 -6.09 -10.70 -1.22
N PHE A 61 -6.32 -10.87 -2.54
CA PHE A 61 -6.16 -12.18 -3.18
C PHE A 61 -4.73 -12.69 -3.12
N ASP A 62 -3.73 -11.83 -3.31
CA ASP A 62 -2.32 -12.19 -3.15
C ASP A 62 -2.02 -12.64 -1.71
N GLY A 63 -2.64 -12.00 -0.70
CA GLY A 63 -2.53 -12.42 0.70
C GLY A 63 -3.17 -13.79 0.94
N MET A 64 -4.38 -13.98 0.44
CA MET A 64 -5.12 -15.26 0.52
C MET A 64 -4.38 -16.39 -0.20
N ALA A 65 -3.71 -16.13 -1.33
CA ALA A 65 -2.91 -17.11 -2.05
C ALA A 65 -1.73 -17.61 -1.20
N ILE A 66 -1.04 -16.69 -0.50
CA ILE A 66 0.03 -17.06 0.44
C ILE A 66 -0.55 -17.85 1.61
N CYS A 67 -1.69 -17.43 2.16
CA CYS A 67 -2.34 -18.14 3.26
C CYS A 67 -2.80 -19.56 2.85
N GLY A 68 -3.24 -19.73 1.60
CA GLY A 68 -3.63 -21.04 1.07
C GLY A 68 -2.44 -21.99 0.87
N TYR A 69 -1.24 -21.45 0.60
CA TYR A 69 -0.03 -22.26 0.40
C TYR A 69 0.72 -22.56 1.69
N VAL A 70 0.86 -21.57 2.58
CA VAL A 70 1.69 -21.65 3.80
C VAL A 70 0.86 -21.94 5.05
N GLY A 71 -0.43 -21.60 5.04
CA GLY A 71 -1.28 -21.55 6.23
C GLY A 71 -1.49 -20.11 6.72
N PHE A 72 -2.21 -19.96 7.82
CA PHE A 72 -2.50 -18.65 8.39
C PHE A 72 -1.21 -17.95 8.86
N PRO A 73 -1.15 -16.61 8.75
CA PRO A 73 -0.01 -15.83 9.24
C PRO A 73 0.01 -15.84 10.77
N ASP A 74 1.22 -15.99 11.35
CA ASP A 74 1.41 -15.95 12.79
C ASP A 74 1.52 -14.51 13.31
N LEU A 75 2.04 -13.60 12.48
CA LEU A 75 2.28 -12.23 12.88
C LEU A 75 1.82 -11.23 11.81
N PHE A 76 1.07 -10.23 12.27
CA PHE A 76 0.64 -9.07 11.50
C PHE A 76 1.22 -7.79 12.10
N ILE A 77 2.30 -7.29 11.50
CA ILE A 77 2.98 -6.07 11.98
C ILE A 77 2.51 -4.88 11.15
N THR A 78 2.12 -3.80 11.85
CA THR A 78 1.95 -2.48 11.25
C THR A 78 3.09 -1.59 11.73
N PHE A 79 3.96 -1.16 10.81
CA PHE A 79 5.04 -0.22 11.14
C PHE A 79 4.69 1.19 10.67
N THR A 80 4.73 2.15 11.60
CA THR A 80 4.31 3.54 11.39
C THR A 80 5.46 4.50 11.66
N CYS A 81 5.65 5.49 10.79
CA CYS A 81 6.63 6.54 11.04
C CYS A 81 6.21 7.44 12.22
N ASN A 82 7.13 7.70 13.14
CA ASN A 82 6.95 8.66 14.22
C ASN A 82 7.84 9.91 13.98
N PRO A 83 7.27 11.10 13.76
CA PRO A 83 8.04 12.33 13.54
C PRO A 83 8.82 12.79 14.78
N MET A 84 8.50 12.27 15.97
CA MET A 84 9.20 12.57 17.23
C MET A 84 10.44 11.70 17.46
N TRP A 85 10.85 10.87 16.50
CA TRP A 85 12.06 10.08 16.63
C TRP A 85 13.31 10.96 16.84
N PRO A 86 14.21 10.58 17.76
CA PRO A 86 15.37 11.39 18.10
C PRO A 86 16.29 11.61 16.90
N GLU A 87 16.36 10.67 15.96
CA GLU A 87 17.14 10.82 14.73
C GLU A 87 16.61 11.96 13.84
N ILE A 88 15.28 12.12 13.77
CA ILE A 88 14.62 13.20 13.02
C ILE A 88 14.88 14.53 13.75
N GLN A 89 14.63 14.57 15.06
CA GLN A 89 14.81 15.77 15.88
C GLN A 89 16.26 16.25 15.90
N ARG A 90 17.23 15.33 15.91
CA ARG A 90 18.67 15.67 15.87
C ARG A 90 19.08 16.34 14.56
N ILE A 91 18.48 15.94 13.43
CA ILE A 91 18.80 16.54 12.13
C ILE A 91 18.06 17.87 11.95
N LEU A 92 16.81 17.96 12.39
CA LEU A 92 15.95 19.13 12.16
C LEU A 92 16.12 20.22 13.21
N GLY A 93 16.45 19.86 14.46
CA GLY A 93 16.60 20.78 15.58
C GLY A 93 17.57 21.94 15.31
N PRO A 94 18.80 21.69 14.80
CA PRO A 94 19.75 22.76 14.47
C PRO A 94 19.27 23.71 13.37
N ILE A 95 18.39 23.23 12.48
CA ILE A 95 17.89 23.97 11.32
C ILE A 95 16.54 24.65 11.66
N ASN A 96 15.99 24.39 12.85
CA ASN A 96 14.69 24.87 13.32
C ASN A 96 13.54 24.62 12.32
N LEU A 97 13.62 23.51 11.58
CA LEU A 97 12.59 23.08 10.64
C LEU A 97 11.70 22.02 11.28
N ARG A 98 10.44 21.98 10.89
CA ARG A 98 9.51 20.96 11.37
C ARG A 98 9.56 19.74 10.43
N PRO A 99 9.23 18.52 10.91
CA PRO A 99 9.27 17.31 10.09
C PRO A 99 8.48 17.39 8.76
N HIS A 100 7.38 18.14 8.74
CA HIS A 100 6.60 18.37 7.52
C HIS A 100 7.29 19.24 6.45
N ASP A 101 8.29 20.06 6.84
CA ASP A 101 9.04 20.90 5.90
C ASP A 101 10.06 20.04 5.12
N ARG A 102 10.46 18.89 5.69
CA ARG A 102 11.47 17.97 5.15
C ARG A 102 11.01 16.51 5.22
N PRO A 103 9.96 16.14 4.45
CA PRO A 103 9.44 14.77 4.43
C PRO A 103 10.46 13.75 3.88
N ASP A 104 11.48 14.22 3.16
CA ASP A 104 12.60 13.42 2.66
C ASP A 104 13.43 12.84 3.80
N ILE A 105 13.68 13.62 4.86
CA ILE A 105 14.44 13.18 6.04
C ILE A 105 13.63 12.15 6.84
N VAL A 106 12.35 12.45 7.05
CA VAL A 106 11.40 11.56 7.73
C VAL A 106 11.33 10.19 7.02
N SER A 107 11.20 10.21 5.69
CA SER A 107 11.15 8.99 4.86
C SER A 107 12.44 8.18 4.93
N LYS A 108 13.61 8.84 4.96
CA LYS A 108 14.91 8.16 5.09
C LYS A 108 15.06 7.48 6.44
N VAL A 109 14.75 8.18 7.54
CA VAL A 109 14.82 7.60 8.89
C VAL A 109 13.85 6.42 9.01
N PHE A 110 12.62 6.56 8.49
CA PHE A 110 11.66 5.47 8.44
C PHE A 110 12.19 4.25 7.71
N LYS A 111 12.80 4.44 6.53
CA LYS A 111 13.41 3.35 5.77
C LYS A 111 14.51 2.64 6.57
N ILE A 112 15.38 3.39 7.24
CA ILE A 112 16.46 2.82 8.07
C ILE A 112 15.89 1.95 9.19
N LYS A 113 14.90 2.44 9.94
CA LYS A 113 14.25 1.70 11.03
C LYS A 113 13.49 0.46 10.53
N LEU A 114 12.85 0.57 9.38
CA LEU A 114 12.17 -0.56 8.75
C LEU A 114 13.18 -1.64 8.31
N ASP A 115 14.28 -1.24 7.67
CA ASP A 115 15.31 -2.17 7.21
C ASP A 115 15.94 -2.91 8.41
N GLU A 116 16.13 -2.22 9.56
CA GLU A 116 16.56 -2.81 10.83
C GLU A 116 15.55 -3.85 11.34
N LEU A 117 14.25 -3.51 11.38
CA LEU A 117 13.19 -4.46 11.77
C LEU A 117 13.16 -5.70 10.86
N ILE A 118 13.33 -5.53 9.55
CA ILE A 118 13.34 -6.65 8.60
C ILE A 118 14.56 -7.55 8.85
N ILE A 119 15.73 -6.96 9.16
CA ILE A 119 16.94 -7.71 9.52
C ILE A 119 16.70 -8.52 10.79
N ASP A 120 16.08 -7.92 11.80
CA ASP A 120 15.79 -8.60 13.07
C ASP A 120 14.84 -9.78 12.88
N LEU A 121 13.79 -9.61 12.07
CA LEU A 121 12.81 -10.66 11.80
C LEU A 121 13.35 -11.78 10.93
N ARG A 122 14.19 -11.48 9.92
CA ARG A 122 14.66 -12.47 8.94
C ARG A 122 16.02 -13.07 9.25
N LYS A 123 16.96 -12.29 9.79
CA LYS A 123 18.35 -12.71 10.02
C LYS A 123 18.63 -13.09 11.46
N ARG A 124 18.04 -12.35 12.41
CA ARG A 124 18.20 -12.66 13.85
C ARG A 124 17.20 -13.72 14.32
N GLU A 125 16.28 -14.14 13.46
CA GLU A 125 15.31 -15.22 13.70
C GLU A 125 14.62 -15.11 15.07
N LEU A 126 14.27 -13.89 15.49
CA LEU A 126 13.68 -13.61 16.82
C LEU A 126 12.43 -14.46 17.12
N PHE A 127 11.68 -14.79 16.06
CA PHE A 127 10.46 -15.61 16.13
C PHE A 127 10.63 -16.95 15.38
N GLY A 128 11.87 -17.34 15.11
CA GLY A 128 12.22 -18.50 14.30
C GLY A 128 12.36 -18.19 12.80
N LYS A 129 12.50 -19.26 12.01
CA LYS A 129 12.75 -19.16 10.57
C LYS A 129 11.50 -18.71 9.82
N VAL A 130 11.62 -17.59 9.11
CA VAL A 130 10.57 -17.04 8.24
C VAL A 130 10.37 -17.93 7.02
N VAL A 131 9.16 -18.45 6.82
CA VAL A 131 8.78 -19.28 5.65
C VAL A 131 8.20 -18.43 4.54
N ALA A 132 7.36 -17.45 4.91
CA ALA A 132 6.82 -16.49 3.97
C ALA A 132 6.73 -15.11 4.61
N CYS A 133 7.00 -14.10 3.80
CA CYS A 133 6.89 -12.71 4.20
C CYS A 133 6.34 -11.88 3.05
N LYS A 134 5.24 -11.17 3.30
CA LYS A 134 4.71 -10.18 2.36
C LYS A 134 4.88 -8.80 2.97
N LEU A 135 5.73 -7.99 2.35
CA LEU A 135 5.94 -6.58 2.67
C LEU A 135 5.08 -5.74 1.73
N GLN A 136 4.24 -4.88 2.29
CA GLN A 136 3.39 -4.02 1.49
C GLN A 136 3.52 -2.56 1.89
N PHE A 137 4.03 -1.76 0.96
CA PHE A 137 4.13 -0.31 1.10
C PHE A 137 2.81 0.31 0.64
N THR A 138 2.11 0.94 1.57
CA THR A 138 0.96 1.80 1.21
C THR A 138 1.39 3.26 1.32
N HIS A 139 1.60 3.91 0.17
CA HIS A 139 1.70 5.36 0.12
C HIS A 139 0.29 5.93 0.15
N LYS A 140 -0.17 6.37 1.32
CA LYS A 140 -1.39 7.16 1.42
C LYS A 140 -1.01 8.64 1.31
N MET A 141 -0.92 9.16 0.09
CA MET A 141 -0.82 10.61 -0.12
C MET A 141 -2.20 11.21 0.13
N CYS A 142 -2.52 11.50 1.39
CA CYS A 142 -3.77 12.15 1.77
C CYS A 142 -3.48 13.64 2.03
N LEU A 143 -4.12 14.49 1.24
CA LEU A 143 -3.80 15.90 0.99
C LEU A 143 -3.73 16.86 2.19
N HIS A 144 -3.84 16.44 3.46
CA HIS A 144 -3.77 17.43 4.54
C HIS A 144 -3.32 16.98 5.94
N PHE A 145 -3.13 15.70 6.24
CA PHE A 145 -2.72 15.29 7.59
C PHE A 145 -1.93 13.97 7.53
N PHE A 146 -0.64 14.07 7.88
CA PHE A 146 0.37 13.01 8.03
C PHE A 146 0.64 12.08 6.83
N ASP A 147 1.84 12.23 6.26
CA ASP A 147 2.52 11.20 5.46
C ASP A 147 2.95 10.02 6.37
N VAL A 148 1.98 9.27 6.90
CA VAL A 148 2.32 8.00 7.57
C VAL A 148 2.41 6.94 6.48
N GLN A 149 3.64 6.57 6.13
CA GLN A 149 3.91 5.32 5.43
C GLN A 149 3.53 4.20 6.39
N TYR A 150 2.40 3.54 6.16
CA TYR A 150 2.05 2.31 6.84
C TYR A 150 2.59 1.16 6.00
N ILE A 151 3.38 0.32 6.64
CA ILE A 151 3.81 -0.95 6.05
C ILE A 151 3.13 -2.06 6.82
N PHE A 152 2.39 -2.86 6.07
CA PHE A 152 1.86 -4.12 6.55
C PHE A 152 2.89 -5.21 6.24
N ILE A 153 3.26 -5.95 7.27
CA ILE A 153 4.09 -7.13 7.13
C ILE A 153 3.35 -8.34 7.68
N LEU A 154 3.06 -9.26 6.78
CA LEU A 154 2.56 -10.60 7.13
C LEU A 154 3.76 -11.54 7.20
N TYR A 155 3.95 -12.19 8.35
CA TYR A 155 4.94 -13.23 8.52
C TYR A 155 4.26 -14.56 8.88
N SER A 156 4.74 -15.62 8.24
CA SER A 156 4.48 -17.01 8.63
C SER A 156 5.82 -17.66 8.98
N PHE A 157 5.90 -18.27 10.15
CA PHE A 157 7.09 -18.95 10.66
C PHE A 157 6.95 -20.46 10.50
N SER A 158 8.07 -21.16 10.36
CA SER A 158 8.05 -22.63 10.33
C SER A 158 7.77 -23.12 11.75
N ASN A 159 6.55 -23.60 12.02
CA ASN A 159 6.25 -24.29 13.26
C ASN A 159 7.24 -25.47 13.41
N THR A 160 8.23 -25.30 14.27
CA THR A 160 9.03 -26.39 14.83
C THR A 160 8.75 -26.36 16.33
N ILE A 161 7.58 -26.86 16.71
CA ILE A 161 7.29 -27.39 18.04
C ILE A 161 6.94 -28.85 17.81
#